data_AF-A0A9P9YIK3-F1
#
_entry.id   AF-A0A9P9YIK3-F1
#
_cell.length_a   1.000
_cell.length_b   1.000
_cell.length_c   1.000
_cell.angle_alpha   90.00
_cell.angle_beta   90.00
_cell.angle_gamma   90.00
#
_symmetry.space_group_name_H-M   'P 1'
#
loop_
_entity.id
_entity.type
_entity.pdbx_description
1 polymer ?
#
loop_
_entity_poly.entity_id
_entity_poly.type
_entity_poly.pdbx_seq_one_letter_code
_entity_poly.pdbx_strand_id
1 'polypeptide(L)'
;MPFNGLSFESICRDTYSTDYMDTPDNCDTSSKLWSDIVLMSEIDRKRLQTTLWLELATIFDRNQVSLDKRKPFKRRRKEEGSLFGVSLNALIRRDQQATGTDSTLVPLFLENLLAELLQRGSKEEGILRIGGHKQKTDILYNELESTFYQRPEKLAHLFGSATVHELSTLLKRWLRELPQPLLTNELIKLFYQCHTLPPVDQRSALSIVCQLLPPENRNTLRSLLRFLNYIIDLKDVNKMNLHNVSTIIAPSFFPPRYIHPSDKNSIAEQVKMAAQCCRLTYVLILRGERLFQVPNNLIVESKSKKTRLVCFDLELWN
;
A
#
# COMPACT_ATOMS: atom_id res chain seq x y z
N MET A 1 -12.17 -18.04 -33.76
CA MET A 1 -11.49 -16.75 -34.00
C MET A 1 -10.33 -16.68 -33.03
N PRO A 2 -9.06 -16.64 -33.50
CA PRO A 2 -7.92 -16.69 -32.61
C PRO A 2 -7.80 -15.36 -31.86
N PHE A 3 -7.50 -15.43 -30.56
CA PHE A 3 -7.11 -14.29 -29.74
C PHE A 3 -6.01 -13.51 -30.47
N ASN A 4 -6.26 -12.24 -30.79
CA ASN A 4 -5.18 -11.31 -31.12
C ASN A 4 -4.31 -11.19 -29.87
N GLY A 5 -3.19 -11.90 -29.89
CA GLY A 5 -2.27 -12.13 -28.78
C GLY A 5 -1.50 -10.89 -28.39
N LEU A 6 -2.16 -9.92 -27.75
CA LEU A 6 -1.47 -8.92 -26.95
C LEU A 6 -0.97 -9.61 -25.67
N SER A 7 0.36 -9.75 -25.53
CA SER A 7 0.95 -10.31 -24.32
C SER A 7 0.60 -9.42 -23.12
N PHE A 8 0.53 -9.98 -21.92
CA PHE A 8 0.31 -9.20 -20.68
C PHE A 8 1.31 -8.05 -20.55
N GLU A 9 2.56 -8.27 -20.97
CA GLU A 9 3.59 -7.24 -20.99
C GLU A 9 3.28 -6.12 -21.99
N SER A 10 2.69 -6.43 -23.15
CA SER A 10 2.21 -5.43 -24.12
C SER A 10 1.08 -4.61 -23.51
N ILE A 11 0.06 -5.26 -22.93
CA ILE A 11 -1.09 -4.56 -22.31
C ILE A 11 -0.62 -3.62 -21.21
N CYS A 12 0.29 -4.11 -20.36
CA CYS A 12 0.95 -3.29 -19.36
C CYS A 12 1.64 -2.09 -20.02
N ARG A 13 2.57 -2.33 -20.97
CA ARG A 13 3.35 -1.28 -21.65
C ARG A 13 2.48 -0.23 -22.36
N ASP A 14 1.43 -0.65 -23.04
CA ASP A 14 0.50 0.24 -23.75
C ASP A 14 -0.27 1.12 -22.75
N THR A 15 -0.67 0.56 -21.61
CA THR A 15 -1.32 1.31 -20.52
C THR A 15 -0.38 2.34 -19.87
N TYR A 16 0.94 2.10 -19.87
CA TYR A 16 1.94 3.03 -19.35
C TYR A 16 2.32 4.13 -20.35
N SER A 17 2.20 3.86 -21.66
CA SER A 17 2.71 4.74 -22.72
C SER A 17 1.84 5.98 -22.96
N THR A 18 0.57 5.94 -22.59
CA THR A 18 -0.39 7.04 -22.77
C THR A 18 -0.14 8.26 -21.88
N ASP A 19 0.77 8.16 -20.90
CA ASP A 19 1.05 9.23 -19.91
C ASP A 19 2.52 9.72 -19.94
N TYR A 20 3.24 9.54 -21.06
CA TYR A 20 4.57 10.15 -21.27
C TYR A 20 4.48 11.68 -21.50
N MET A 21 3.96 12.39 -20.51
CA MET A 21 4.17 13.83 -20.28
C MET A 21 4.23 14.06 -18.76
N ASP A 22 5.14 13.36 -18.08
CA ASP A 22 5.62 13.79 -16.77
C ASP A 22 6.55 14.97 -16.99
N THR A 23 5.99 16.18 -17.07
CA THR A 23 6.75 17.34 -16.60
C THR A 23 6.92 17.14 -15.09
N PRO A 24 8.13 17.25 -14.53
CA PRO A 24 8.26 17.43 -13.09
C PRO A 24 7.37 18.62 -12.74
N ASP A 25 6.46 18.47 -11.78
CA ASP A 25 5.71 19.60 -11.22
C ASP A 25 6.75 20.62 -10.72
N ASN A 26 7.08 21.57 -11.59
CA ASN A 26 8.02 22.63 -11.31
C ASN A 26 7.25 23.71 -10.56
N CYS A 27 7.12 23.54 -9.25
CA CYS A 27 6.86 24.63 -8.32
C CYS A 27 7.30 24.22 -6.91
N ASP A 28 8.62 24.22 -6.71
CA ASP A 28 9.26 24.06 -5.42
C ASP A 28 9.17 25.38 -4.59
N THR A 29 7.95 25.85 -4.34
CA THR A 29 7.71 27.06 -3.53
C THR A 29 6.62 26.92 -2.45
N SER A 30 6.18 25.70 -2.12
CA SER A 30 5.02 25.50 -1.23
C SER A 30 5.25 24.56 -0.04
N SER A 31 6.47 24.40 0.49
CA SER A 31 6.69 23.57 1.69
C SER A 31 5.87 24.02 2.92
N LYS A 32 5.36 25.27 2.93
CA LYS A 32 4.42 25.78 3.95
C LYS A 32 2.94 25.44 3.70
N LEU A 33 2.59 24.81 2.57
CA LEU A 33 1.20 24.59 2.16
C LEU A 33 0.69 23.16 2.44
N TRP A 34 1.58 22.26 2.83
CA TRP A 34 1.25 20.86 3.07
C TRP A 34 1.74 20.43 4.45
N SER A 35 1.02 19.51 5.08
CA SER A 35 1.40 18.90 6.35
C SER A 35 1.43 17.39 6.22
N ASP A 36 2.42 16.77 6.85
CA ASP A 36 2.52 15.31 6.92
C ASP A 36 1.45 14.73 7.83
N ILE A 37 0.58 13.86 7.29
CA ILE A 37 -0.51 13.25 8.04
C ILE A 37 -0.04 12.44 9.26
N VAL A 38 1.18 11.89 9.23
CA VAL A 38 1.72 11.08 10.33
C VAL A 38 2.09 11.96 11.53
N LEU A 39 2.50 13.21 11.28
CA LEU A 39 2.85 14.19 12.32
C LEU A 39 1.63 14.90 12.93
N MET A 40 0.44 14.69 12.36
CA MET A 40 -0.80 15.29 12.87
C MET A 40 -1.31 14.58 14.13
N SER A 41 -1.91 15.37 15.04
CA SER A 41 -2.58 14.85 16.24
C SER A 41 -3.71 13.87 15.87
N GLU A 42 -4.03 12.93 16.76
CA GLU A 42 -5.15 12.00 16.54
C GLU A 42 -6.49 12.73 16.36
N ILE A 43 -6.68 13.84 17.10
CA ILE A 43 -7.90 14.67 17.03
C ILE A 43 -8.00 15.32 15.65
N ASP A 44 -6.92 15.92 15.15
CA ASP A 44 -6.93 16.57 13.83
C ASP A 44 -7.15 15.55 12.71
N ARG A 45 -6.54 14.36 12.80
CA ARG A 45 -6.76 13.28 11.83
C ARG A 45 -8.22 12.82 11.81
N LYS A 46 -8.86 12.65 12.98
CA LYS A 46 -10.29 12.30 13.06
C LYS A 46 -11.18 13.35 12.41
N ARG A 47 -10.89 14.64 12.62
CA ARG A 47 -11.64 15.74 11.97
C ARG A 47 -11.42 15.78 10.46
N LEU A 48 -10.19 15.51 10.03
CA LEU A 48 -9.80 15.50 8.63
C LEU A 48 -10.55 14.40 7.84
N GLN A 49 -10.84 13.24 8.44
CA GLN A 49 -11.51 12.13 7.77
C GLN A 49 -12.81 12.54 7.04
N THR A 50 -13.69 13.30 7.69
CA THR A 50 -14.95 13.75 7.05
C THR A 50 -14.69 14.62 5.83
N THR A 51 -13.69 15.49 5.90
CA THR A 51 -13.33 16.37 4.78
C THR A 51 -12.70 15.58 3.63
N LEU A 52 -11.84 14.61 3.93
CA LEU A 52 -11.27 13.70 2.93
C LEU A 52 -12.34 12.89 2.21
N TRP A 53 -13.34 12.37 2.93
CA TRP A 53 -14.44 11.65 2.29
C TRP A 53 -15.29 12.51 1.37
N LEU A 54 -15.53 13.78 1.73
CA LEU A 54 -16.26 14.73 0.91
C LEU A 54 -15.47 15.11 -0.36
N GLU A 55 -14.18 15.35 -0.21
CA GLU A 55 -13.30 15.62 -1.36
C GLU A 55 -13.25 14.42 -2.31
N LEU A 56 -13.11 13.21 -1.77
CA LEU A 56 -13.13 11.99 -2.58
C LEU A 56 -14.46 11.81 -3.32
N ALA A 57 -15.59 12.06 -2.65
CA ALA A 57 -16.91 12.02 -3.27
C ALA A 57 -17.02 13.04 -4.42
N THR A 58 -16.55 14.27 -4.19
CA THR A 58 -16.55 15.32 -5.21
C THR A 58 -15.73 14.93 -6.44
N ILE A 59 -14.56 14.32 -6.25
CA ILE A 59 -13.73 13.80 -7.35
C ILE A 59 -14.44 12.67 -8.11
N PHE A 60 -15.11 11.77 -7.40
CA PHE A 60 -15.80 10.64 -8.02
C PHE A 60 -17.04 11.11 -8.80
N ASP A 61 -17.85 11.99 -8.21
CA ASP A 61 -19.08 12.52 -8.80
C ASP A 61 -18.80 13.30 -10.09
N ARG A 62 -17.78 14.17 -10.09
CA ARG A 62 -17.42 14.94 -11.30
C ARG A 62 -16.90 14.08 -12.45
N ASN A 63 -16.43 12.86 -12.16
CA ASN A 63 -15.99 11.88 -13.16
C ASN A 63 -17.04 10.78 -13.42
N GLN A 64 -18.26 10.92 -12.89
CA GLN A 64 -19.34 9.95 -13.05
C GLN A 64 -18.98 8.54 -12.55
N VAL A 65 -18.13 8.44 -11.53
CA VAL A 65 -17.73 7.18 -10.90
C VAL A 65 -18.52 7.00 -9.62
N SER A 66 -19.27 5.90 -9.49
CA SER A 66 -19.98 5.60 -8.25
C SER A 66 -19.01 5.29 -7.11
N LEU A 67 -19.17 5.94 -5.97
CA LEU A 67 -18.33 5.73 -4.81
C LEU A 67 -18.84 4.52 -3.99
N ASP A 68 -18.15 3.39 -4.11
CA ASP A 68 -18.50 2.14 -3.42
C ASP A 68 -17.96 2.13 -1.97
N LYS A 69 -18.73 2.73 -1.04
CA LYS A 69 -18.43 2.61 0.39
C LYS A 69 -18.85 1.24 0.90
N ARG A 70 -17.89 0.36 1.11
CA ARG A 70 -18.12 -0.92 1.79
C ARG A 70 -18.21 -0.71 3.30
N LYS A 71 -19.20 -1.35 3.93
CA LYS A 71 -19.26 -1.43 5.41
C LYS A 71 -18.02 -2.15 5.95
N PRO A 72 -17.53 -1.77 7.14
CA PRO A 72 -16.45 -2.47 7.82
C PRO A 72 -16.72 -3.97 7.89
N PHE A 73 -15.90 -4.76 7.21
CA PHE A 73 -16.04 -6.21 7.19
C PHE A 73 -15.55 -6.78 8.52
N LYS A 74 -16.48 -7.00 9.47
CA LYS A 74 -16.19 -7.60 10.79
C LYS A 74 -16.05 -9.12 10.72
N ARG A 75 -15.24 -9.67 9.81
CA ARG A 75 -14.85 -11.08 9.93
C ARG A 75 -13.51 -11.14 10.63
N ARG A 76 -13.56 -11.43 11.94
CA ARG A 76 -12.37 -11.85 12.69
C ARG A 76 -11.94 -13.19 12.10
N ARG A 77 -10.98 -13.17 11.19
CA ARG A 77 -10.22 -14.38 10.88
C ARG A 77 -9.51 -14.75 12.17
N LYS A 78 -9.60 -16.01 12.59
CA LYS A 78 -8.88 -16.51 13.76
C LYS A 78 -7.39 -16.28 13.49
N GLU A 79 -6.73 -15.49 14.33
CA GLU A 79 -5.29 -15.29 14.28
C GLU A 79 -4.66 -16.55 14.85
N GLU A 80 -4.18 -17.46 13.99
CA GLU A 80 -3.64 -18.77 14.40
C GLU A 80 -2.11 -18.76 14.54
N GLY A 81 -1.47 -17.58 14.50
CA GLY A 81 -0.01 -17.42 14.52
C GLY A 81 0.51 -16.33 15.48
N SER A 82 1.83 -16.32 15.64
CA SER A 82 2.60 -15.33 16.40
C SER A 82 3.07 -14.16 15.52
N LEU A 83 3.40 -14.43 14.25
CA LEU A 83 3.99 -13.45 13.34
C LEU A 83 3.29 -13.40 11.97
N PHE A 84 3.11 -14.54 11.32
CA PHE A 84 2.44 -14.65 10.03
C PHE A 84 0.93 -14.86 10.18
N GLY A 85 0.14 -14.28 9.29
CA GLY A 85 -1.32 -14.37 9.38
C GLY A 85 -1.93 -13.59 10.56
N VAL A 86 -1.19 -12.64 11.14
CA VAL A 86 -1.59 -11.81 12.27
C VAL A 86 -1.91 -10.38 11.79
N SER A 87 -2.87 -9.70 12.43
CA SER A 87 -3.17 -8.31 12.09
C SER A 87 -2.03 -7.34 12.45
N LEU A 88 -1.83 -6.29 11.65
CA LEU A 88 -0.82 -5.24 11.93
C LEU A 88 -0.97 -4.67 13.35
N ASN A 89 -2.22 -4.44 13.76
CA ASN A 89 -2.57 -3.96 15.10
C ASN A 89 -2.10 -4.91 16.22
N ALA A 90 -2.23 -6.22 16.04
CA ALA A 90 -1.76 -7.20 17.02
C ALA A 90 -0.22 -7.30 17.04
N LEU A 91 0.43 -7.26 15.88
CA LEU A 91 1.89 -7.24 15.78
C LEU A 91 2.49 -6.02 16.49
N ILE A 92 1.98 -4.82 16.17
CA ILE A 92 2.46 -3.57 16.78
C ILE A 92 2.31 -3.58 18.30
N ARG A 93 1.18 -4.10 18.84
CA ARG A 93 1.02 -4.24 20.29
C ARG A 93 2.02 -5.21 20.91
N ARG A 94 2.31 -6.33 20.25
CA ARG A 94 3.34 -7.29 20.70
C ARG A 94 4.73 -6.67 20.65
N ASP A 95 5.04 -5.92 19.59
CA ASP A 95 6.30 -5.20 19.44
C ASP A 95 6.50 -4.20 20.58
N GLN A 96 5.47 -3.41 20.92
CA GLN A 96 5.49 -2.49 22.06
C GLN A 96 5.72 -3.21 23.39
N GLN A 97 5.06 -4.35 23.60
CA GLN A 97 5.23 -5.16 24.81
C GLN A 97 6.64 -5.76 24.91
N ALA A 98 7.24 -6.17 23.79
CA ALA A 98 8.55 -6.79 23.75
C ALA A 98 9.70 -5.78 23.85
N THR A 99 9.57 -4.60 23.24
CA THR A 99 10.63 -3.59 23.15
C THR A 99 10.54 -2.50 24.21
N GLY A 100 9.35 -2.21 24.72
CA GLY A 100 9.10 -1.10 25.64
C GLY A 100 9.23 0.29 25.01
N THR A 101 9.35 0.40 23.68
CA THR A 101 9.52 1.66 22.96
C THR A 101 8.24 2.14 22.29
N ASP A 102 8.14 3.45 22.06
CA ASP A 102 7.07 4.03 21.25
C ASP A 102 7.06 3.44 19.83
N SER A 103 5.88 3.06 19.36
CA SER A 103 5.75 2.41 18.05
C SER A 103 5.74 3.42 16.92
N THR A 104 6.47 3.09 15.86
CA THR A 104 6.38 3.75 14.54
C THR A 104 5.05 3.45 13.82
N LEU A 105 4.20 2.61 14.42
CA LEU A 105 3.01 1.98 13.83
C LEU A 105 3.33 1.17 12.57
N VAL A 106 4.57 0.68 12.48
CA VAL A 106 5.04 -0.31 11.50
C VAL A 106 5.44 -1.55 12.30
N PRO A 107 5.04 -2.76 11.89
CA PRO A 107 5.49 -3.97 12.58
C PRO A 107 7.01 -4.12 12.54
N LEU A 108 7.62 -4.44 13.69
CA LEU A 108 9.07 -4.59 13.84
C LEU A 108 9.65 -5.63 12.87
N PHE A 109 8.90 -6.71 12.62
CA PHE A 109 9.30 -7.71 11.63
C PHE A 109 9.50 -7.10 10.24
N LEU A 110 8.59 -6.23 9.82
CA LEU A 110 8.72 -5.57 8.53
C LEU A 110 9.92 -4.62 8.54
N GLU A 111 10.11 -3.84 9.59
CA GLU A 111 11.27 -2.93 9.70
C GLU A 111 12.60 -3.70 9.59
N ASN A 112 12.75 -4.80 10.32
CA ASN A 112 13.94 -5.66 10.27
C ASN A 112 14.15 -6.27 8.88
N LEU A 113 13.08 -6.81 8.29
CA LEU A 113 13.15 -7.44 6.97
C LEU A 113 13.51 -6.44 5.87
N LEU A 114 12.96 -5.22 5.92
CA LEU A 114 13.28 -4.16 4.98
C LEU A 114 14.71 -3.65 5.18
N ALA A 115 15.18 -3.50 6.42
CA ALA A 115 16.55 -3.10 6.73
C ALA A 115 17.56 -4.10 6.14
N GLU A 116 17.34 -5.40 6.32
CA GLU A 116 18.18 -6.46 5.76
C GLU A 116 18.20 -6.44 4.23
N LEU A 117 17.04 -6.27 3.60
CA LEU A 117 16.93 -6.16 2.14
C LEU A 117 17.61 -4.91 1.59
N LEU A 118 17.56 -3.78 2.30
CA LEU A 118 18.27 -2.56 1.91
C LEU A 118 19.78 -2.73 2.05
N GLN A 119 20.23 -3.31 3.16
CA GLN A 119 21.65 -3.47 3.46
C GLN A 119 22.34 -4.44 2.50
N ARG A 120 21.73 -5.60 2.22
CA ARG A 120 22.36 -6.67 1.42
C ARG A 120 21.79 -6.80 0.02
N GLY A 121 20.50 -6.53 -0.17
CA GLY A 121 19.79 -6.84 -1.41
C GLY A 121 19.66 -5.66 -2.38
N SER A 122 19.96 -4.43 -1.97
CA SER A 122 19.67 -3.24 -2.77
C SER A 122 20.43 -3.16 -4.10
N LYS A 123 21.60 -3.80 -4.19
CA LYS A 123 22.43 -3.90 -5.40
C LYS A 123 22.32 -5.27 -6.09
N GLU A 124 21.55 -6.20 -5.54
CA GLU A 124 21.41 -7.54 -6.11
C GLU A 124 20.59 -7.49 -7.39
N GLU A 125 21.11 -8.03 -8.50
CA GLU A 125 20.39 -8.05 -9.76
C GLU A 125 19.08 -8.84 -9.65
N GLY A 126 17.97 -8.23 -10.07
CA GLY A 126 16.67 -8.88 -10.01
C GLY A 126 16.13 -9.05 -8.60
N ILE A 127 16.57 -8.27 -7.61
CA ILE A 127 15.92 -8.20 -6.28
C ILE A 127 14.41 -8.01 -6.42
N LEU A 128 13.60 -8.64 -5.57
CA LEU A 128 12.13 -8.74 -5.69
C LEU A 128 11.62 -9.62 -6.83
N ARG A 129 12.31 -9.71 -7.96
CA ARG A 129 11.91 -10.52 -9.12
C ARG A 129 12.27 -11.99 -8.93
N ILE A 130 13.54 -12.26 -8.63
CA ILE A 130 14.05 -13.62 -8.46
C ILE A 130 13.48 -14.20 -7.16
N GLY A 131 12.90 -15.40 -7.27
CA GLY A 131 12.36 -16.12 -6.12
C GLY A 131 13.45 -16.87 -5.37
N GLY A 132 13.46 -16.76 -4.04
CA GLY A 132 14.27 -17.62 -3.18
C GLY A 132 13.87 -19.09 -3.26
N HIS A 133 14.76 -19.98 -2.79
CA HIS A 133 14.49 -21.41 -2.74
C HIS A 133 13.30 -21.71 -1.83
N LYS A 134 12.27 -22.36 -2.37
CA LYS A 134 11.01 -22.60 -1.64
C LYS A 134 11.22 -23.30 -0.30
N GLN A 135 11.95 -24.42 -0.29
CA GLN A 135 12.17 -25.21 0.93
C GLN A 135 12.89 -24.41 2.01
N LYS A 136 13.93 -23.64 1.65
CA LYS A 136 14.67 -22.78 2.59
C LYS A 136 13.80 -21.61 3.09
N THR A 137 12.98 -21.04 2.21
CA THR A 137 12.01 -20.00 2.59
C THR A 137 10.97 -20.54 3.58
N ASP A 138 10.50 -21.78 3.38
CA ASP A 138 9.56 -22.44 4.30
C ASP A 138 10.20 -22.77 5.66
N ILE A 139 11.48 -23.17 5.67
CA ILE A 139 12.24 -23.34 6.92
C ILE A 139 12.35 -22.02 7.67
N LEU A 140 12.83 -20.96 6.99
CA LEU A 140 12.96 -19.62 7.56
C LEU A 140 11.63 -19.09 8.12
N TYR A 141 10.54 -19.31 7.37
CA TYR A 141 9.19 -18.95 7.80
C TYR A 141 8.84 -19.59 9.15
N ASN A 142 9.02 -20.91 9.28
CA ASN A 142 8.68 -21.65 10.51
C ASN A 142 9.60 -21.27 11.69
N GLU A 143 10.88 -21.03 11.42
CA GLU A 143 11.83 -20.56 12.43
C GLU A 143 11.43 -19.17 12.93
N LEU A 144 11.12 -18.22 12.06
CA LEU A 144 10.68 -16.89 12.46
C LEU A 144 9.35 -16.93 13.23
N GLU A 145 8.38 -17.73 12.79
CA GLU A 145 7.09 -17.90 13.47
C GLU A 145 7.23 -18.39 14.93
N SER A 146 8.25 -19.19 15.21
CA SER A 146 8.50 -19.73 16.56
C SER A 146 9.48 -18.91 17.40
N THR A 147 10.38 -18.16 16.76
CA THR A 147 11.50 -17.49 17.44
C THR A 147 11.37 -15.98 17.54
N PHE A 148 10.59 -15.31 16.69
CA PHE A 148 10.68 -13.85 16.53
C PHE A 148 10.51 -13.06 17.84
N TYR A 149 9.46 -13.37 18.61
CA TYR A 149 9.25 -12.75 19.93
C TYR A 149 9.88 -13.52 21.08
N GLN A 150 10.20 -14.80 20.89
CA GLN A 150 10.66 -15.70 21.96
C GLN A 150 12.18 -15.67 22.16
N ARG A 151 12.93 -15.44 21.09
CA ARG A 151 14.40 -15.48 21.05
C ARG A 151 14.96 -14.36 20.16
N PRO A 152 14.80 -13.08 20.55
CA PRO A 152 15.25 -11.95 19.74
C PRO A 152 16.76 -12.01 19.40
N GLU A 153 17.57 -12.61 20.28
CA GLU A 153 19.01 -12.78 20.09
C GLU A 153 19.39 -13.64 18.88
N LYS A 154 18.46 -14.50 18.41
CA LYS A 154 18.69 -15.36 17.24
C LYS A 154 18.33 -14.70 15.92
N LEU A 155 17.62 -13.57 15.94
CA LEU A 155 17.08 -12.95 14.74
C LEU A 155 18.17 -12.52 13.77
N ALA A 156 19.23 -11.88 14.24
CA ALA A 156 20.35 -11.46 13.39
C ALA A 156 20.97 -12.64 12.62
N HIS A 157 21.11 -13.79 13.28
CA HIS A 157 21.59 -15.01 12.62
C HIS A 157 20.59 -15.56 11.61
N LEU A 158 19.29 -15.61 11.94
CA LEU A 158 18.24 -16.10 11.04
C LEU A 158 18.12 -15.26 9.75
N PHE A 159 18.13 -13.94 9.89
CA PHE A 159 18.12 -13.05 8.73
C PHE A 159 19.44 -13.15 7.94
N GLY A 160 20.57 -13.23 8.63
CA GLY A 160 21.90 -13.30 8.02
C GLY A 160 22.18 -14.60 7.27
N SER A 161 21.60 -15.74 7.69
CA SER A 161 21.76 -17.03 7.02
C SER A 161 20.89 -17.16 5.76
N ALA A 162 19.84 -16.34 5.65
CA ALA A 162 18.95 -16.30 4.49
C ALA A 162 19.50 -15.43 3.35
N THR A 163 19.32 -15.89 2.12
CA THR A 163 19.60 -15.10 0.92
C THR A 163 18.59 -13.96 0.79
N VAL A 164 19.00 -12.89 0.10
CA VAL A 164 18.12 -11.73 -0.15
C VAL A 164 16.89 -12.10 -0.99
N HIS A 165 16.98 -13.14 -1.83
CA HIS A 165 15.84 -13.66 -2.59
C HIS A 165 14.84 -14.43 -1.72
N GLU A 166 15.30 -15.17 -0.71
CA GLU A 166 14.43 -15.82 0.28
C GLU A 166 13.71 -14.77 1.15
N LEU A 167 14.45 -13.78 1.65
CA LEU A 167 13.88 -12.64 2.38
C LEU A 167 12.85 -11.88 1.54
N SER A 168 13.14 -11.65 0.26
CA SER A 168 12.21 -11.00 -0.64
C SER A 168 10.95 -11.83 -0.91
N THR A 169 11.09 -13.16 -1.10
CA THR A 169 9.94 -14.05 -1.20
C THR A 169 9.09 -14.00 0.07
N LEU A 170 9.74 -13.99 1.23
CA LEU A 170 9.09 -13.91 2.52
C LEU A 170 8.34 -12.59 2.72
N LEU A 171 8.92 -11.44 2.34
CA LEU A 171 8.25 -10.13 2.34
C LEU A 171 6.93 -10.17 1.58
N LYS A 172 6.98 -10.67 0.33
CA LYS A 172 5.79 -10.76 -0.52
C LYS A 172 4.75 -11.74 0.06
N ARG A 173 5.21 -12.84 0.68
CA ARG A 173 4.34 -13.82 1.34
C ARG A 173 3.64 -13.23 2.56
N TRP A 174 4.38 -12.59 3.46
CA TRP A 174 3.87 -11.94 4.66
C TRP A 174 2.74 -10.95 4.34
N LEU A 175 2.95 -10.08 3.34
CA LEU A 175 1.92 -9.15 2.87
C LEU A 175 0.63 -9.83 2.42
N ARG A 176 0.73 -10.98 1.74
CA ARG A 176 -0.43 -11.74 1.23
C ARG A 176 -1.12 -12.56 2.32
N GLU A 177 -0.45 -12.86 3.42
CA GLU A 177 -0.99 -13.66 4.50
C GLU A 177 -1.67 -12.83 5.58
N LEU A 178 -1.48 -11.51 5.59
CA LEU A 178 -2.24 -10.60 6.45
C LEU A 178 -3.75 -10.95 6.43
N PRO A 179 -4.45 -10.94 7.59
CA PRO A 179 -5.87 -11.29 7.68
C PRO A 179 -6.78 -10.49 6.75
N GLN A 180 -6.37 -9.26 6.43
CA GLN A 180 -6.95 -8.36 5.44
C GLN A 180 -5.82 -7.75 4.62
N PRO A 181 -6.06 -7.28 3.38
CA PRO A 181 -4.99 -6.70 2.57
C PRO A 181 -4.45 -5.43 3.25
N LEU A 182 -3.21 -5.07 2.94
CA LEU A 182 -2.60 -3.83 3.45
C LEU A 182 -3.44 -2.59 3.12
N LEU A 183 -4.14 -2.60 1.97
CA LEU A 183 -5.05 -1.54 1.54
C LEU A 183 -6.46 -1.64 2.16
N THR A 184 -6.67 -2.50 3.16
CA THR A 184 -7.91 -2.81 3.89
C THR A 184 -9.07 -3.32 3.03
N ASN A 185 -10.00 -4.07 3.65
CA ASN A 185 -11.20 -4.56 2.95
C ASN A 185 -12.13 -3.42 2.51
N GLU A 186 -12.13 -2.32 3.27
CA GLU A 186 -13.01 -1.16 3.07
C GLU A 186 -12.52 -0.27 1.92
N LEU A 187 -11.20 -0.09 1.79
CA LEU A 187 -10.62 0.90 0.87
C LEU A 187 -10.03 0.29 -0.40
N ILE A 188 -9.67 -1.01 -0.42
CA ILE A 188 -9.05 -1.64 -1.60
C ILE A 188 -9.86 -1.49 -2.89
N LYS A 189 -11.19 -1.45 -2.79
CA LYS A 189 -12.07 -1.17 -3.92
C LYS A 189 -11.97 0.26 -4.41
N LEU A 190 -11.91 1.24 -3.50
CA LEU A 190 -11.74 2.64 -3.85
C LEU A 190 -10.38 2.88 -4.50
N PHE A 191 -9.32 2.24 -3.98
CA PHE A 191 -8.01 2.23 -4.65
C PHE A 191 -8.13 1.70 -6.07
N TYR A 192 -8.81 0.57 -6.26
CA TYR A 192 -9.02 0.00 -7.60
C TYR A 192 -9.82 0.95 -8.49
N GLN A 193 -10.93 1.54 -8.03
CA GLN A 193 -11.76 2.46 -8.81
C GLN A 193 -10.99 3.70 -9.30
N CYS A 194 -9.90 4.09 -8.64
CA CYS A 194 -9.07 5.19 -9.13
C CYS A 194 -8.50 4.96 -10.54
N HIS A 195 -8.50 3.72 -11.07
CA HIS A 195 -8.06 3.44 -12.44
C HIS A 195 -8.97 4.07 -13.51
N THR A 196 -10.22 4.38 -13.17
CA THR A 196 -11.19 5.00 -14.11
C THR A 196 -11.07 6.52 -14.15
N LEU A 197 -10.28 7.11 -13.25
CA LEU A 197 -10.14 8.56 -13.13
C LEU A 197 -9.04 9.08 -14.08
N PRO A 198 -9.18 10.30 -14.61
CA PRO A 198 -8.11 10.99 -15.33
C PRO A 198 -6.85 11.17 -14.47
N PRO A 199 -5.64 11.33 -15.05
CA PRO A 199 -4.38 11.31 -14.28
C PRO A 199 -4.29 12.29 -13.10
N VAL A 200 -4.80 13.51 -13.23
CA VAL A 200 -4.82 14.50 -12.13
C VAL A 200 -5.69 14.02 -10.98
N ASP A 201 -6.91 13.58 -11.30
CA ASP A 201 -7.92 13.15 -10.35
C ASP A 201 -7.57 11.81 -9.70
N GLN A 202 -6.99 10.91 -10.47
CA GLN A 202 -6.45 9.65 -9.99
C GLN A 202 -5.38 9.89 -8.91
N ARG A 203 -4.44 10.80 -9.16
CA ARG A 203 -3.38 11.12 -8.19
C ARG A 203 -3.94 11.73 -6.90
N SER A 204 -4.90 12.64 -7.01
CA SER A 204 -5.58 13.25 -5.86
C SER A 204 -6.40 12.23 -5.07
N ALA A 205 -7.20 11.41 -5.76
CA ALA A 205 -7.99 10.34 -5.15
C ALA A 205 -7.11 9.31 -4.45
N LEU A 206 -6.04 8.82 -5.08
CA LEU A 206 -5.09 7.90 -4.45
C LEU A 206 -4.46 8.49 -3.19
N SER A 207 -4.07 9.76 -3.21
CA SER A 207 -3.56 10.46 -2.03
C SER A 207 -4.59 10.47 -0.90
N ILE A 208 -5.83 10.82 -1.20
CA ILE A 208 -6.92 10.85 -0.22
C ILE A 208 -7.20 9.44 0.35
N VAL A 209 -7.30 8.42 -0.50
CA VAL A 209 -7.55 7.04 -0.05
C VAL A 209 -6.39 6.51 0.80
N CYS A 210 -5.13 6.85 0.48
CA CYS A 210 -3.98 6.58 1.35
C CYS A 210 -4.10 7.25 2.73
N GLN A 211 -4.61 8.49 2.77
CA GLN A 211 -4.79 9.25 4.01
C GLN A 211 -5.92 8.68 4.88
N LEU A 212 -6.96 8.11 4.25
CA LEU A 212 -8.08 7.45 4.91
C LEU A 212 -7.73 6.08 5.52
N LEU A 213 -6.58 5.47 5.17
CA LEU A 213 -6.14 4.21 5.77
C LEU A 213 -6.03 4.30 7.31
N PRO A 214 -6.28 3.20 8.04
CA PRO A 214 -5.91 3.10 9.45
C PRO A 214 -4.42 3.43 9.66
N PRO A 215 -4.03 4.03 10.80
CA PRO A 215 -2.67 4.47 11.04
C PRO A 215 -1.61 3.38 10.82
N GLU A 216 -1.87 2.15 11.27
CA GLU A 216 -0.94 1.03 11.13
C GLU A 216 -0.74 0.67 9.65
N ASN A 217 -1.84 0.57 8.89
CA ASN A 217 -1.82 0.29 7.46
C ASN A 217 -1.12 1.41 6.68
N ARG A 218 -1.41 2.67 7.01
CA ARG A 218 -0.82 3.84 6.34
C ARG A 218 0.69 3.92 6.54
N ASN A 219 1.15 3.76 7.79
CA ASN A 219 2.58 3.82 8.10
C ASN A 219 3.33 2.63 7.51
N THR A 220 2.73 1.44 7.57
CA THR A 220 3.27 0.22 6.93
C THR A 220 3.40 0.40 5.41
N LEU A 221 2.36 0.92 4.74
CA LEU A 221 2.40 1.23 3.31
C LEU A 221 3.48 2.27 2.99
N ARG A 222 3.59 3.35 3.77
CA ARG A 222 4.62 4.37 3.60
C ARG A 222 6.04 3.77 3.68
N SER A 223 6.30 2.94 4.69
CA SER A 223 7.60 2.27 4.85
C SER A 223 7.93 1.38 3.64
N LEU A 224 6.96 0.62 3.14
CA LEU A 224 7.11 -0.16 1.91
C LEU A 224 7.38 0.72 0.69
N LEU A 225 6.63 1.81 0.49
CA LEU A 225 6.84 2.69 -0.65
C LEU A 225 8.22 3.36 -0.62
N ARG A 226 8.75 3.71 0.56
CA ARG A 226 10.14 4.20 0.72
C ARG A 226 11.15 3.15 0.31
N PHE A 227 10.99 1.92 0.81
CA PHE A 227 11.84 0.79 0.44
C PHE A 227 11.83 0.55 -1.08
N LEU A 228 10.65 0.51 -1.70
CA LEU A 228 10.53 0.25 -3.13
C LEU A 228 11.17 1.37 -3.96
N ASN A 229 10.99 2.65 -3.58
CA ASN A 229 11.66 3.77 -4.23
C ASN A 229 13.18 3.66 -4.13
N TYR A 230 13.73 3.30 -2.95
CA TYR A 230 15.17 3.10 -2.80
C TYR A 230 15.72 2.01 -3.73
N ILE A 231 15.00 0.89 -3.89
CA ILE A 231 15.38 -0.16 -4.86
C ILE A 231 15.38 0.40 -6.29
N ILE A 232 14.36 1.18 -6.65
CA ILE A 232 14.22 1.76 -7.99
C ILE A 232 15.29 2.81 -8.27
N ASP A 233 15.74 3.56 -7.27
CA ASP A 233 16.82 4.54 -7.41
C ASP A 233 18.16 3.88 -7.79
N LEU A 234 18.31 2.59 -7.45
CA LEU A 234 19.48 1.78 -7.81
C LEU A 234 19.26 0.88 -9.04
N LYS A 235 18.23 1.17 -9.86
CA LYS A 235 17.84 0.38 -11.04
C LYS A 235 18.97 0.12 -12.04
N ASP A 236 19.96 1.02 -12.13
CA ASP A 236 21.07 0.85 -13.07
C ASP A 236 22.01 -0.29 -12.64
N VAL A 237 22.04 -0.61 -11.34
CA VAL A 237 22.79 -1.72 -10.75
C VAL A 237 21.91 -2.97 -10.67
N ASN A 238 20.81 -2.90 -9.91
CA ASN A 238 19.98 -4.07 -9.60
C ASN A 238 19.02 -4.46 -10.75
N LYS A 239 18.93 -3.67 -11.82
CA LYS A 239 18.08 -3.89 -13.01
C LYS A 239 16.56 -3.85 -12.73
N MET A 240 16.15 -3.27 -11.61
CA MET A 240 14.76 -3.18 -11.17
C MET A 240 14.22 -1.76 -11.30
N ASN A 241 13.71 -1.42 -12.49
CA ASN A 241 13.03 -0.14 -12.71
C ASN A 241 11.61 -0.12 -12.08
N LEU A 242 10.99 1.06 -12.07
CA LEU A 242 9.65 1.30 -11.50
C LEU A 242 8.59 0.35 -12.10
N HIS A 243 8.61 0.13 -13.42
CA HIS A 243 7.70 -0.79 -14.08
C HIS A 243 7.85 -2.22 -13.54
N ASN A 244 9.08 -2.75 -13.50
CA ASN A 244 9.37 -4.10 -13.02
C ASN A 244 8.90 -4.28 -11.57
N VAL A 245 9.26 -3.33 -10.69
CA VAL A 245 8.88 -3.38 -9.27
C VAL A 245 7.37 -3.31 -9.08
N SER A 246 6.69 -2.42 -9.81
CA SER A 246 5.23 -2.26 -9.72
C SER A 246 4.48 -3.54 -10.10
N THR A 247 4.89 -4.21 -11.18
CA THR A 247 4.26 -5.46 -11.64
C THR A 247 4.44 -6.60 -10.62
N ILE A 248 5.60 -6.67 -9.96
CA ILE A 248 5.90 -7.71 -8.97
C ILE A 248 5.12 -7.52 -7.67
N ILE A 249 4.98 -6.28 -7.18
CA ILE A 249 4.37 -6.00 -5.89
C ILE A 249 2.84 -5.81 -5.98
N ALA A 250 2.30 -5.50 -7.15
CA ALA A 250 0.87 -5.29 -7.35
C ALA A 250 -0.01 -6.43 -6.82
N PRO A 251 0.30 -7.74 -7.02
CA PRO A 251 -0.50 -8.82 -6.44
C PRO A 251 -0.51 -8.86 -4.90
N SER A 252 0.48 -8.26 -4.24
CA SER A 252 0.51 -8.13 -2.78
C SER A 252 -0.32 -6.94 -2.27
N PHE A 253 -0.40 -5.84 -3.02
CA PHE A 253 -1.26 -4.69 -2.69
C PHE A 253 -2.72 -4.91 -3.08
N PHE A 254 -2.93 -5.58 -4.21
CA PHE A 254 -4.22 -5.83 -4.85
C PHE A 254 -4.47 -7.34 -5.03
N PRO A 255 -4.66 -8.13 -3.94
CA PRO A 255 -4.87 -9.56 -4.11
C PRO A 255 -6.19 -9.85 -4.83
N PRO A 256 -6.21 -10.72 -5.87
CA PRO A 256 -7.40 -10.97 -6.70
C PRO A 256 -8.66 -11.41 -5.93
N ARG A 257 -8.51 -11.98 -4.74
CA ARG A 257 -9.65 -12.37 -3.89
C ARG A 257 -10.45 -11.18 -3.35
N TYR A 258 -9.89 -9.98 -3.32
CA TYR A 258 -10.55 -8.76 -2.81
C TYR A 258 -11.08 -7.86 -3.92
N ILE A 259 -10.59 -8.05 -5.15
CA ILE A 259 -10.98 -7.32 -6.35
C ILE A 259 -11.60 -8.34 -7.27
N HIS A 260 -12.93 -8.38 -7.30
CA HIS A 260 -13.63 -9.36 -8.12
C HIS A 260 -13.71 -8.84 -9.55
N PRO A 261 -13.24 -9.61 -10.55
CA PRO A 261 -13.62 -9.35 -11.93
C PRO A 261 -15.14 -9.54 -12.05
N SER A 262 -15.76 -8.80 -12.97
CA SER A 262 -17.19 -8.90 -13.25
C SER A 262 -17.57 -10.33 -13.66
N ASP A 263 -16.74 -10.96 -14.48
CA ASP A 263 -16.78 -12.38 -14.81
C ASP A 263 -15.49 -13.10 -14.37
N LYS A 264 -15.63 -14.02 -13.41
CA LYS A 264 -14.51 -14.82 -12.88
C LYS A 264 -13.98 -15.84 -13.89
N ASN A 265 -14.74 -16.18 -14.93
CA ASN A 265 -14.33 -17.16 -15.93
C ASN A 265 -13.63 -16.52 -17.13
N SER A 266 -13.68 -15.20 -17.27
CA SER A 266 -13.04 -14.47 -18.37
C SER A 266 -11.56 -14.20 -18.08
N ILE A 267 -10.68 -14.89 -18.79
CA ILE A 267 -9.22 -14.65 -18.74
C ILE A 267 -8.89 -13.21 -19.15
N ALA A 268 -9.59 -12.67 -20.16
CA ALA A 268 -9.37 -11.31 -20.64
C ALA A 268 -9.67 -10.26 -19.57
N GLU A 269 -10.74 -10.42 -18.79
CA GLU A 269 -11.06 -9.51 -17.68
C GLU A 269 -10.06 -9.62 -16.54
N GLN A 270 -9.61 -10.83 -16.20
CA GLN A 270 -8.58 -11.04 -15.18
C GLN A 270 -7.27 -10.35 -15.57
N VAL A 271 -6.84 -10.49 -16.83
CA VAL A 271 -5.64 -9.86 -17.37
C VAL A 271 -5.76 -8.33 -17.35
N LYS A 272 -6.91 -7.79 -17.77
CA LYS A 272 -7.19 -6.34 -17.73
C LYS A 272 -7.13 -5.80 -16.30
N MET A 273 -7.79 -6.48 -15.36
CA MET A 273 -7.79 -6.11 -13.94
C MET A 273 -6.37 -6.13 -13.36
N ALA A 274 -5.58 -7.16 -13.67
CA ALA A 274 -4.19 -7.26 -13.24
C ALA A 274 -3.35 -6.09 -13.78
N ALA A 275 -3.50 -5.73 -15.06
CA ALA A 275 -2.81 -4.59 -15.65
C ALA A 275 -3.18 -3.27 -14.95
N GLN A 276 -4.47 -3.06 -14.65
CA GLN A 276 -4.92 -1.88 -13.88
C GLN A 276 -4.33 -1.84 -12.47
N CYS A 277 -4.25 -2.98 -11.78
CA CYS A 277 -3.61 -3.07 -10.46
C CYS A 277 -2.12 -2.74 -10.54
N CYS A 278 -1.42 -3.20 -11.59
CA CYS A 278 -0.02 -2.83 -11.83
C CYS A 278 0.12 -1.32 -12.06
N ARG A 279 -0.76 -0.72 -12.86
CA ARG A 279 -0.75 0.73 -13.13
C ARG A 279 -0.99 1.56 -11.86
N LEU A 280 -1.97 1.17 -11.04
CA LEU A 280 -2.21 1.85 -9.76
C LEU A 280 -1.01 1.71 -8.82
N THR A 281 -0.41 0.53 -8.76
CA THR A 281 0.81 0.28 -7.98
C THR A 281 1.98 1.14 -8.45
N TYR A 282 2.15 1.30 -9.76
CA TYR A 282 3.13 2.21 -10.36
C TYR A 282 2.92 3.64 -9.87
N VAL A 283 1.68 4.15 -9.93
CA VAL A 283 1.36 5.52 -9.48
C VAL A 283 1.57 5.68 -7.98
N LEU A 284 1.23 4.67 -7.17
CA LEU A 284 1.49 4.67 -5.73
C LEU A 284 2.98 4.79 -5.42
N ILE A 285 3.82 4.00 -6.10
CA ILE A 285 5.29 4.05 -5.90
C ILE A 285 5.85 5.39 -6.38
N LEU A 286 5.49 5.83 -7.60
CA LEU A 286 5.95 7.09 -8.19
C LEU A 286 5.63 8.30 -7.30
N ARG A 287 4.43 8.32 -6.69
CA ARG A 287 4.02 9.40 -5.79
C ARG A 287 4.69 9.32 -4.42
N GLY A 288 4.98 8.11 -3.92
CA GLY A 288 5.77 7.87 -2.72
C GLY A 288 5.34 8.73 -1.53
N GLU A 289 6.27 9.52 -1.01
CA GLU A 289 6.06 10.40 0.16
C GLU A 289 4.93 11.42 -0.04
N ARG A 290 4.68 11.87 -1.28
CA ARG A 290 3.66 12.88 -1.58
C ARG A 290 2.24 12.40 -1.29
N LEU A 291 1.98 11.09 -1.22
CA LEU A 291 0.67 10.53 -0.86
C LEU A 291 0.27 10.84 0.58
N PHE A 292 1.26 11.07 1.45
CA PHE A 292 1.07 11.28 2.89
C PHE A 292 1.08 12.76 3.27
N GLN A 293 1.15 13.65 2.27
CA GLN A 293 1.06 15.09 2.45
C GLN A 293 -0.39 15.54 2.27
N VAL A 294 -0.94 16.21 3.29
CA VAL A 294 -2.29 16.78 3.28
C VAL A 294 -2.18 18.28 2.99
N PRO A 295 -2.92 18.83 2.02
CA PRO A 295 -2.87 20.25 1.77
C PRO A 295 -3.58 21.00 2.91
N ASN A 296 -2.98 22.12 3.32
CA ASN A 296 -3.36 22.84 4.54
C ASN A 296 -4.78 23.43 4.48
N ASN A 297 -5.30 23.70 3.28
CA ASN A 297 -6.69 24.13 3.09
C ASN A 297 -7.68 23.07 3.64
N LEU A 298 -7.48 21.78 3.33
CA LEU A 298 -8.34 20.71 3.83
C LEU A 298 -8.23 20.57 5.36
N ILE A 299 -7.04 20.85 5.91
CA ILE A 299 -6.83 20.87 7.36
C ILE A 299 -7.61 22.01 8.00
N VAL A 300 -7.53 23.22 7.44
CA VAL A 300 -8.25 24.41 7.94
C VAL A 300 -9.77 24.20 7.83
N GLU A 301 -10.25 23.69 6.70
CA GLU A 301 -11.67 23.36 6.50
C GLU A 301 -12.17 22.33 7.52
N SER A 302 -11.37 21.31 7.82
CA SER A 302 -11.73 20.30 8.82
C SER A 302 -11.89 20.88 10.23
N LYS A 303 -11.15 21.95 10.55
CA LYS A 303 -11.26 22.67 11.83
C LYS A 303 -12.46 23.61 11.86
N SER A 304 -12.83 24.21 10.72
CA SER A 304 -13.94 25.16 10.59
C SER A 304 -15.34 24.51 10.58
N LYS A 305 -15.48 23.28 10.05
CA LYS A 305 -16.78 22.57 9.96
C LYS A 305 -17.48 22.31 11.31
N LYS A 306 -16.78 22.49 12.45
CA LYS A 306 -17.41 22.48 13.79
C LYS A 306 -18.52 23.55 13.94
N THR A 307 -18.52 24.60 13.13
CA THR A 307 -19.54 25.67 13.18
C THR A 307 -20.78 25.37 12.32
N ARG A 308 -20.76 24.38 11.42
CA ARG A 308 -21.92 24.04 10.56
C ARG A 308 -22.62 22.71 10.90
N LEU A 309 -22.01 21.86 11.72
CA LEU A 309 -22.59 20.58 12.13
C LEU A 309 -23.79 20.71 13.10
N VAL A 310 -24.10 21.92 13.59
CA VAL A 310 -25.35 22.17 14.34
C VAL A 310 -26.57 22.30 13.39
N CYS A 311 -26.37 22.45 12.08
CA CYS A 311 -27.48 22.59 11.11
C CYS A 311 -27.71 21.38 10.19
N PHE A 312 -26.75 20.46 10.03
CA PHE A 312 -26.86 19.37 9.04
C PHE A 312 -27.33 18.02 9.60
N ASP A 313 -27.42 17.86 10.92
CA ASP A 313 -27.89 16.60 11.54
C ASP A 313 -29.43 16.42 11.49
N LEU A 314 -30.19 17.34 10.88
CA LEU A 314 -31.66 17.28 10.80
C LEU A 314 -32.23 16.87 9.42
N GLU A 315 -31.42 16.77 8.36
CA GLU A 315 -31.97 16.56 6.99
C GLU A 315 -31.59 15.23 6.32
N LEU A 316 -30.86 14.33 6.99
CA LEU A 316 -30.49 13.01 6.43
C LEU A 316 -31.20 11.81 7.09
N TRP A 317 -32.24 12.06 7.88
CA TRP A 317 -33.14 11.04 8.44
C TRP A 317 -34.62 11.37 8.16
N ASN A 318 -34.99 11.46 6.88
CA ASN A 318 -36.35 11.19 6.38
C ASN A 318 -36.25 10.57 4.99
#